data_AF-A0A2N1M8U3-F1
#
_entry.id   AF-A0A2N1M8U3-F1
#
_cell.length_a   1.000
_cell.length_b   1.000
_cell.length_c   1.000
_cell.angle_alpha   90.00
_cell.angle_beta   90.00
_cell.angle_gamma   90.00
#
_symmetry.space_group_name_H-M   'P 1'
#
loop_
_entity.id
_entity.type
_entity.pdbx_description
1 polymer ?
#
loop_
_entity_poly.entity_id
_entity_poly.type
_entity_poly.pdbx_seq_one_letter_code
_entity_poly.pdbx_strand_id
1 'polypeptide(L)'
;MAKVATDFMKRHNWISETPSSELAKYTEEINKSLKDDRKVKFNAKTCFQQLGLTKEQVEVLIPIRPTGKREEGRDTVDKIAQEIMDNDFPPDSAPNPVAGDSRLTLLRKKLRNRGADHSKIEVTKIPHITTESNKIQARQLVLDEDEGVDWPEHFLLEPVQERLEKCDFSLSPSKEDLVDVMIMLSMRPADVAGLSIDKYEASDEIWYDPKFSWYCTGYSKTKEETGVGEPRPFLSMEKDPIRAKEFLAWIQKAIPEKFTFLQKNKSGIVNVNPINLVLAKHGITSNKLRKIGADHASRIHRGKNDSRRQRLRKLACRQVVGRDESVQHYGIMNDPPSCNYSKESEDRAKIKEKMD
;
A
#
# COMPACT_ATOMS: atom_id res chain seq x y z
N MET A 1 10.55 8.32 -18.11
CA MET A 1 11.53 7.19 -18.19
C MET A 1 11.15 6.15 -19.22
N ALA A 2 9.85 5.83 -19.38
CA ALA A 2 9.33 5.07 -20.53
C ALA A 2 9.83 5.63 -21.88
N LYS A 3 9.95 6.96 -22.00
CA LYS A 3 10.45 7.66 -23.20
C LYS A 3 11.77 7.10 -23.75
N VAL A 4 12.76 6.77 -22.92
CA VAL A 4 14.05 6.23 -23.43
C VAL A 4 13.83 4.88 -24.09
N ALA A 5 13.15 3.95 -23.42
CA ALA A 5 12.87 2.62 -23.98
C ALA A 5 11.98 2.71 -25.24
N THR A 6 10.93 3.53 -25.21
CA THR A 6 10.05 3.75 -26.37
C THR A 6 10.79 4.39 -27.55
N ASP A 7 11.68 5.35 -27.29
CA ASP A 7 12.46 6.00 -28.35
C ASP A 7 13.44 5.03 -29.00
N PHE A 8 14.13 4.17 -28.23
CA PHE A 8 15.03 3.15 -28.78
C PHE A 8 14.27 2.09 -29.57
N MET A 9 13.14 1.59 -29.05
CA MET A 9 12.29 0.64 -29.78
C MET A 9 11.81 1.20 -31.13
N LYS A 10 11.41 2.48 -31.17
CA LYS A 10 10.99 3.16 -32.40
C LYS A 10 12.14 3.47 -33.35
N ARG A 11 13.30 3.88 -32.83
CA ARG A 11 14.47 4.24 -33.66
C ARG A 11 15.05 3.04 -34.39
N HIS A 12 15.01 1.86 -33.76
CA HIS A 12 15.65 0.66 -34.29
C HIS A 12 14.68 -0.43 -34.72
N ASN A 13 13.37 -0.18 -34.67
CA ASN A 13 12.30 -1.13 -35.04
C ASN A 13 12.51 -2.53 -34.43
N TRP A 14 12.93 -2.59 -33.17
CA TRP A 14 13.17 -3.86 -32.50
C TRP A 14 11.87 -4.62 -32.24
N ILE A 15 11.94 -5.94 -32.43
CA ILE A 15 10.86 -6.89 -32.18
C ILE A 15 11.42 -8.09 -31.42
N SER A 16 10.56 -9.01 -30.98
CA SER A 16 10.97 -10.22 -30.27
C SER A 16 11.97 -11.09 -31.06
N GLU A 17 11.97 -10.99 -32.39
CA GLU A 17 12.88 -11.72 -33.28
C GLU A 17 14.26 -11.07 -33.45
N THR A 18 14.46 -9.85 -32.94
CA THR A 18 15.75 -9.15 -33.05
C THR A 18 16.85 -9.93 -32.30
N PRO A 19 17.96 -10.30 -32.95
CA PRO A 19 18.98 -11.13 -32.32
C PRO A 19 19.69 -10.38 -31.19
N SER A 20 19.95 -11.08 -30.08
CA SER A 20 20.62 -10.49 -28.90
C SER A 20 22.00 -9.89 -29.21
N SER A 21 22.69 -10.41 -30.24
CA SER A 21 23.98 -9.86 -30.70
C SER A 21 23.86 -8.48 -31.35
N GLU A 22 22.71 -8.17 -31.94
CA GLU A 22 22.42 -6.85 -32.49
C GLU A 22 22.07 -5.87 -31.38
N LEU A 23 21.26 -6.32 -30.40
CA LEU A 23 20.92 -5.53 -29.21
C LEU A 23 22.15 -5.16 -28.38
N ALA A 24 23.11 -6.08 -28.24
CA ALA A 24 24.34 -5.86 -27.47
C ALA A 24 25.16 -4.64 -27.95
N LYS A 25 25.04 -4.26 -29.23
CA LYS A 25 25.74 -3.09 -29.79
C LYS A 25 25.28 -1.76 -29.18
N TYR A 26 24.06 -1.73 -28.64
CA TYR A 26 23.44 -0.52 -28.09
C TYR A 26 23.49 -0.46 -26.56
N THR A 27 24.10 -1.46 -25.92
CA THR A 27 24.18 -1.56 -24.45
C THR A 27 24.86 -0.34 -23.83
N GLU A 28 25.97 0.17 -24.41
CA GLU A 28 26.66 1.35 -23.88
C GLU A 28 25.83 2.63 -24.02
N GLU A 29 25.21 2.83 -25.18
CA GLU A 29 24.41 4.02 -25.49
C GLU A 29 23.18 4.12 -24.57
N ILE A 30 22.50 3.00 -24.36
CA ILE A 30 21.36 2.92 -23.45
C ILE A 30 21.80 3.14 -22.01
N ASN A 31 22.90 2.52 -21.57
CA ASN A 31 23.40 2.73 -20.21
C ASN A 31 23.79 4.19 -19.95
N LYS A 32 24.37 4.88 -20.94
CA LYS A 32 24.67 6.32 -20.85
C LYS A 32 23.39 7.16 -20.75
N SER A 33 22.34 6.78 -21.48
CA SER A 33 21.04 7.47 -21.49
C SER A 33 20.25 7.30 -20.19
N LEU A 34 20.41 6.16 -19.52
CA LEU A 34 19.68 5.82 -18.29
C LEU A 34 20.33 6.39 -17.02
N LYS A 35 21.55 6.95 -17.10
CA LYS A 35 22.41 7.30 -15.96
C LYS A 35 22.70 6.07 -15.09
N ASP A 36 23.68 6.14 -14.19
CA ASP A 36 24.00 5.00 -13.30
C ASP A 36 23.03 4.88 -12.11
N ASP A 37 21.73 4.91 -12.39
CA ASP A 37 20.67 4.72 -11.41
C ASP A 37 20.00 3.35 -11.62
N ARG A 38 20.01 2.53 -10.57
CA ARG A 38 19.48 1.17 -10.60
C ARG A 38 17.97 1.10 -10.77
N LYS A 39 17.21 2.02 -10.15
CA LYS A 39 15.74 2.08 -10.26
C LYS A 39 15.34 2.47 -11.68
N VAL A 40 16.09 3.38 -12.30
CA VAL A 40 15.93 3.76 -13.70
C VAL A 40 16.18 2.59 -14.63
N LYS A 41 17.30 1.88 -14.45
CA LYS A 41 17.63 0.67 -15.23
C LYS A 41 16.58 -0.44 -15.08
N PHE A 42 16.07 -0.67 -13.87
CA PHE A 42 15.02 -1.67 -13.63
C PHE A 42 13.70 -1.31 -14.33
N ASN A 43 13.27 -0.05 -14.22
CA ASN A 43 12.05 0.41 -14.90
C ASN A 43 12.17 0.34 -16.43
N ALA A 44 13.36 0.66 -16.97
CA ALA A 44 13.63 0.53 -18.40
C ALA A 44 13.54 -0.94 -18.87
N LYS A 45 14.06 -1.90 -18.09
CA LYS A 45 13.88 -3.34 -18.39
C LYS A 45 12.41 -3.73 -18.49
N THR A 46 11.60 -3.35 -17.50
CA THR A 46 10.16 -3.63 -17.50
C THR A 46 9.49 -3.04 -18.73
N CYS A 47 9.87 -1.82 -19.13
CA CYS A 47 9.32 -1.16 -20.31
C CYS A 47 9.73 -1.88 -21.61
N PHE A 48 10.99 -2.28 -21.78
CA PHE A 48 11.41 -3.06 -22.95
C PHE A 48 10.69 -4.41 -23.05
N GLN A 49 10.42 -5.07 -21.92
CA GLN A 49 9.64 -6.31 -21.91
C GLN A 49 8.18 -6.08 -22.31
N GLN A 50 7.55 -5.01 -21.81
CA GLN A 50 6.20 -4.62 -22.20
C GLN A 50 6.10 -4.25 -23.69
N LEU A 51 7.18 -3.76 -24.28
CA LEU A 51 7.26 -3.39 -25.69
C LEU A 51 7.62 -4.58 -26.60
N GLY A 52 7.81 -5.78 -26.06
CA GLY A 52 7.91 -7.03 -26.83
C GLY A 52 9.28 -7.72 -26.81
N LEU A 53 10.29 -7.19 -26.12
CA LEU A 53 11.58 -7.89 -25.98
C LEU A 53 11.51 -8.99 -24.90
N THR A 54 12.21 -10.09 -25.14
CA THR A 54 12.33 -11.18 -24.16
C THR A 54 13.18 -10.79 -22.97
N LYS A 55 13.05 -11.54 -21.89
CA LYS A 55 13.85 -11.32 -20.67
C LYS A 55 15.36 -11.39 -20.96
N GLU A 56 15.80 -12.34 -21.78
CA GLU A 56 17.20 -12.55 -22.14
C GLU A 56 17.75 -11.38 -22.98
N GLN A 57 16.99 -10.94 -23.97
CA GLN A 57 17.33 -9.76 -24.79
C GLN A 57 17.51 -8.50 -23.93
N VAL A 58 16.61 -8.30 -22.97
CA VAL A 58 16.65 -7.15 -22.05
C VAL A 58 17.80 -7.25 -21.04
N GLU A 59 18.22 -8.46 -20.67
CA GLU A 59 19.40 -8.67 -19.82
C GLU A 59 20.71 -8.35 -20.54
N VAL A 60 20.79 -8.63 -21.85
CA VAL A 60 21.92 -8.23 -22.72
C VAL A 60 21.97 -6.72 -22.90
N LEU A 61 20.81 -6.08 -23.11
CA LEU A 61 20.69 -4.65 -23.37
C LEU A 61 21.00 -3.79 -22.14
N ILE A 62 20.57 -4.25 -20.95
CA ILE A 62 20.79 -3.55 -19.67
C ILE A 62 21.35 -4.56 -18.65
N PRO A 63 22.66 -4.80 -18.62
CA PRO A 63 23.27 -5.67 -17.62
C PRO A 63 23.23 -4.98 -16.25
N ILE A 64 22.35 -5.43 -15.37
CA ILE A 64 22.36 -5.03 -13.95
C ILE A 64 23.12 -6.14 -13.23
N ARG A 65 24.28 -5.85 -12.64
CA ARG A 65 24.97 -6.81 -11.78
C ARG A 65 23.99 -7.28 -10.70
N PRO A 66 23.76 -8.60 -10.55
CA PRO A 66 23.06 -9.09 -9.38
C PRO A 66 23.88 -8.66 -8.17
N THR A 67 23.28 -7.88 -7.27
CA THR A 67 23.75 -7.83 -5.88
C THR A 67 23.91 -9.27 -5.43
N GLY A 68 25.07 -9.56 -4.82
CA GLY A 68 25.53 -10.90 -4.44
C GLY A 68 24.39 -11.82 -4.10
N LYS A 69 24.48 -13.06 -4.64
CA LYS A 69 23.58 -14.17 -4.35
C LYS A 69 22.98 -13.97 -2.96
N ARG A 70 21.66 -13.76 -2.88
CA ARG A 70 20.97 -13.99 -1.62
C ARG A 70 21.29 -15.44 -1.32
N GLU A 71 22.18 -15.67 -0.37
CA GLU A 71 22.32 -17.00 0.20
C GLU A 71 20.91 -17.45 0.57
N GLU A 72 20.56 -18.63 0.08
CA GLU A 72 19.36 -19.34 0.50
C GLU A 72 19.52 -19.64 1.99
N GLY A 73 19.10 -18.66 2.80
CA GLY A 73 19.20 -18.68 4.25
C GLY A 73 18.33 -17.54 4.75
N ARG A 74 17.03 -17.81 4.93
CA ARG A 74 16.00 -16.83 5.30
C ARG A 74 16.20 -16.14 6.66
N ASP A 75 17.34 -16.28 7.33
CA ASP A 75 17.47 -15.88 8.73
C ASP A 75 18.83 -15.34 9.17
N THR A 76 19.41 -14.39 8.42
CA THR A 76 20.53 -13.59 8.94
C THR A 76 20.17 -12.85 10.24
N VAL A 77 18.95 -12.31 10.34
CA VAL A 77 18.53 -11.59 11.56
C VAL A 77 18.22 -12.54 12.73
N ASP A 78 17.71 -13.76 12.47
CA ASP A 78 17.53 -14.75 13.56
C ASP A 78 18.86 -15.33 14.04
N LYS A 79 19.82 -15.55 13.13
CA LYS A 79 21.19 -15.93 13.50
C LYS A 79 21.84 -14.85 14.36
N ILE A 80 21.74 -13.58 13.95
CA ILE A 80 22.22 -12.45 14.76
C ILE A 80 21.49 -12.37 16.11
N ALA A 81 20.18 -12.60 16.15
CA ALA A 81 19.43 -12.63 17.42
C ALA A 81 19.94 -13.74 18.34
N GLN A 82 20.20 -14.93 17.81
CA GLN A 82 20.77 -16.05 18.57
C GLN A 82 22.20 -15.73 19.05
N GLU A 83 23.04 -15.16 18.20
CA GLU A 83 24.41 -14.79 18.53
C GLU A 83 24.48 -13.71 19.62
N ILE A 84 23.54 -12.75 19.63
CA ILE A 84 23.40 -11.76 20.70
C ILE A 84 22.95 -12.40 22.02
N MET A 85 22.12 -13.44 21.96
CA MET A 85 21.75 -14.19 23.17
C MET A 85 22.97 -14.88 23.77
N ASP A 86 23.86 -15.40 22.92
CA ASP A 86 24.98 -16.26 23.32
C ASP A 86 26.27 -15.49 23.66
N ASN A 87 26.59 -14.37 22.97
CA ASN A 87 27.92 -13.73 23.02
C ASN A 87 27.94 -12.19 23.14
N ASP A 88 26.82 -11.51 23.40
CA ASP A 88 26.72 -10.04 23.61
C ASP A 88 27.40 -9.16 22.52
N PHE A 89 27.32 -9.54 21.24
CA PHE A 89 27.87 -8.74 20.14
C PHE A 89 26.96 -7.56 19.73
N PRO A 90 27.50 -6.37 19.42
CA PRO A 90 26.72 -5.27 18.87
C PRO A 90 26.34 -5.54 17.40
N PRO A 91 25.11 -5.19 16.96
CA PRO A 91 24.64 -5.50 15.62
C PRO A 91 25.27 -4.60 14.55
N ASP A 92 25.76 -5.22 13.48
CA ASP A 92 26.34 -4.53 12.33
C ASP A 92 25.24 -3.87 11.46
N SER A 93 25.41 -2.58 11.15
CA SER A 93 24.36 -1.78 10.51
C SER A 93 24.36 -1.89 8.98
N ALA A 94 23.19 -1.87 8.34
CA ALA A 94 23.08 -1.78 6.89
C ALA A 94 23.44 -0.36 6.40
N PRO A 95 24.01 -0.21 5.18
CA PRO A 95 24.44 1.08 4.64
C PRO A 95 23.31 2.09 4.38
N ASN A 96 22.04 1.65 4.34
CA ASN A 96 20.88 2.54 4.25
C ASN A 96 20.23 2.69 5.64
N PRO A 97 20.15 3.92 6.20
CA PRO A 97 19.56 4.16 7.52
C PRO A 97 18.13 3.62 7.68
N VAL A 98 17.28 3.72 6.66
CA VAL A 98 15.88 3.23 6.68
C VAL A 98 15.83 1.69 6.72
N ALA A 99 16.69 1.05 5.92
CA ALA A 99 16.82 -0.41 5.92
C ALA A 99 17.46 -0.90 7.23
N GLY A 100 18.42 -0.14 7.77
CA GLY A 100 19.06 -0.39 9.06
C GLY A 100 18.05 -0.36 10.20
N ASP A 101 17.25 0.71 10.30
CA ASP A 101 16.22 0.85 11.35
C ASP A 101 15.14 -0.24 11.26
N SER A 102 14.74 -0.61 10.04
CA SER A 102 13.81 -1.73 9.78
C SER A 102 14.40 -3.07 10.25
N ARG A 103 15.68 -3.34 9.96
CA ARG A 103 16.38 -4.55 10.42
C ARG A 103 16.51 -4.60 11.93
N LEU A 104 16.85 -3.48 12.58
CA LEU A 104 16.94 -3.38 14.04
C LEU A 104 15.57 -3.62 14.70
N THR A 105 14.49 -3.10 14.11
CA THR A 105 13.13 -3.35 14.60
C THR A 105 12.76 -4.84 14.54
N LEU A 106 13.09 -5.50 13.43
CA LEU A 106 12.88 -6.95 13.29
C LEU A 106 13.73 -7.75 14.29
N LEU A 107 15.00 -7.34 14.50
CA LEU A 107 15.91 -7.96 15.46
C LEU A 107 15.34 -7.88 16.89
N ARG A 108 14.86 -6.71 17.32
CA ARG A 108 14.22 -6.52 18.63
C ARG A 108 13.02 -7.43 18.83
N LYS A 109 12.18 -7.62 17.80
CA LYS A 109 11.04 -8.54 17.86
C LYS A 109 11.51 -9.97 18.07
N LYS A 110 12.56 -10.40 17.38
CA LYS A 110 13.15 -11.73 17.52
C LYS A 110 13.79 -11.95 18.89
N LEU A 111 14.51 -10.95 19.41
CA LEU A 111 15.08 -10.98 20.77
C LEU A 111 13.99 -11.14 21.84
N ARG A 112 12.88 -10.37 21.76
CA ARG A 112 11.73 -10.52 22.68
C ARG A 112 11.12 -11.91 22.62
N ASN A 113 10.91 -12.43 21.41
CA ASN A 113 10.37 -13.78 21.22
C ASN A 113 11.27 -14.87 21.82
N ARG A 114 12.56 -14.59 22.01
CA ARG A 114 13.56 -15.47 22.65
C ARG A 114 13.77 -15.19 24.14
N GLY A 115 12.99 -14.27 24.73
CA GLY A 115 13.10 -13.94 26.16
C GLY A 115 14.32 -13.08 26.51
N ALA A 116 14.90 -12.35 25.55
CA ALA A 116 15.99 -11.41 25.84
C ALA A 116 15.54 -10.39 26.89
N ASP A 117 16.44 -10.07 27.81
CA ASP A 117 16.20 -9.06 28.84
C ASP A 117 16.18 -7.64 28.24
N HIS A 118 15.74 -6.68 29.06
CA HIS A 118 15.63 -5.29 28.62
C HIS A 118 17.00 -4.71 28.19
N SER A 119 18.09 -5.11 28.86
CA SER A 119 19.43 -4.60 28.58
C SER A 119 19.92 -4.98 27.18
N LYS A 120 19.75 -6.25 26.78
CA LYS A 120 20.08 -6.74 25.43
C LYS A 120 19.24 -6.07 24.33
N ILE A 121 17.98 -5.71 24.63
CA ILE A 121 17.13 -4.99 23.68
C ILE A 121 17.59 -3.54 23.52
N GLU A 122 17.99 -2.86 24.59
CA GLU A 122 18.44 -1.45 24.54
C GLU A 122 19.69 -1.26 23.69
N VAL A 123 20.65 -2.19 23.71
CA VAL A 123 21.88 -2.11 22.90
C VAL A 123 21.58 -2.05 21.39
N THR A 124 20.42 -2.55 20.97
CA THR A 124 19.98 -2.48 19.56
C THR A 124 19.29 -1.16 19.18
N LYS A 125 19.09 -0.23 20.13
CA LYS A 125 18.60 1.12 19.86
C LYS A 125 19.77 2.00 19.50
N ILE A 126 19.95 2.23 18.21
CA ILE A 126 21.03 3.07 17.68
C ILE A 126 20.42 4.43 17.30
N PRO A 127 20.56 5.47 18.14
CA PRO A 127 19.79 6.71 17.98
C PRO A 127 20.05 7.39 16.63
N HIS A 128 21.31 7.43 16.18
CA HIS A 128 21.66 8.08 14.92
C HIS A 128 20.97 7.44 13.70
N ILE A 129 20.84 6.10 13.67
CA ILE A 129 20.16 5.37 12.58
C ILE A 129 18.67 5.70 12.59
N THR A 130 18.04 5.67 13.77
CA THR A 130 16.62 6.01 13.90
C THR A 130 16.36 7.47 13.54
N THR A 131 17.20 8.41 13.97
CA THR A 131 17.09 9.83 13.62
C THR A 131 17.22 10.05 12.11
N GLU A 132 18.23 9.47 11.45
CA GLU A 132 18.42 9.63 10.01
C GLU A 132 17.31 8.93 9.20
N SER A 133 16.86 7.74 9.63
CA SER A 133 15.69 7.06 9.07
C SER A 133 14.44 7.94 9.13
N ASN A 134 14.15 8.54 10.30
CA ASN A 134 13.01 9.43 10.48
C ASN A 134 13.10 10.68 9.60
N LYS A 135 14.29 11.31 9.49
CA LYS A 135 14.50 12.46 8.60
C LYS A 135 14.25 12.10 7.14
N ILE A 136 14.74 10.95 6.68
CA ILE A 136 14.53 10.47 5.31
C ILE A 136 13.04 10.24 5.05
N GLN A 137 12.34 9.59 5.98
CA GLN A 137 10.91 9.34 5.87
C GLN A 137 10.08 10.64 5.90
N ALA A 138 10.41 11.59 6.78
CA ALA A 138 9.75 12.89 6.84
C ALA A 138 9.95 13.70 5.56
N ARG A 139 11.18 13.73 5.01
CA ARG A 139 11.45 14.38 3.71
C ARG A 139 10.65 13.75 2.58
N GLN A 140 10.55 12.42 2.55
CA GLN A 140 9.74 11.73 1.53
C GLN A 140 8.26 12.06 1.67
N LEU A 141 7.74 12.22 2.90
CA LEU A 141 6.35 12.62 3.12
C LEU A 141 6.07 14.03 2.57
N VAL A 142 6.97 14.98 2.80
CA VAL A 142 6.86 16.35 2.27
C VAL A 142 6.91 16.35 0.73
N LEU A 143 7.83 15.59 0.14
CA LEU A 143 7.89 15.45 -1.34
C LEU A 143 6.61 14.84 -1.91
N ASP A 144 6.03 13.84 -1.23
CA ASP A 144 4.76 13.23 -1.61
C ASP A 144 3.56 14.21 -1.49
N GLU A 145 3.65 15.25 -0.63
CA GLU A 145 2.65 16.32 -0.56
C GLU A 145 2.76 17.30 -1.72
N ASP A 146 3.99 17.72 -2.05
CA ASP A 146 4.27 18.75 -3.06
C ASP A 146 4.03 18.24 -4.50
N GLU A 147 4.34 16.98 -4.78
CA GLU A 147 4.14 16.40 -6.12
C GLU A 147 2.66 16.12 -6.43
N GLY A 148 1.81 16.02 -5.41
CA GLY A 148 0.49 15.42 -5.52
C GLY A 148 0.57 13.94 -5.94
N VAL A 149 -0.52 13.19 -5.83
CA VAL A 149 -0.55 11.82 -6.34
C VAL A 149 -1.54 11.74 -7.47
N ASP A 150 -1.02 11.61 -8.69
CA ASP A 150 -1.83 11.27 -9.86
C ASP A 150 -2.28 9.80 -9.74
N TRP A 151 -3.58 9.60 -9.58
CA TRP A 151 -4.16 8.28 -9.42
C TRP A 151 -4.38 7.66 -10.80
N PRO A 152 -3.96 6.40 -11.02
CA PRO A 152 -4.28 5.72 -12.26
C PRO A 152 -5.78 5.74 -12.50
N GLU A 153 -6.22 5.99 -13.75
CA GLU A 153 -7.64 6.07 -14.13
C GLU A 153 -8.46 4.89 -13.61
N HIS A 154 -7.86 3.70 -13.62
CA HIS A 154 -8.45 2.46 -13.11
C HIS A 154 -8.91 2.52 -11.63
N PHE A 155 -8.30 3.38 -10.82
CA PHE A 155 -8.60 3.57 -9.40
C PHE A 155 -9.29 4.90 -9.09
N LEU A 156 -9.76 5.63 -10.09
CA LEU A 156 -10.64 6.77 -9.87
C LEU A 156 -11.97 6.31 -9.23
N LEU A 157 -12.70 7.26 -8.67
CA LEU A 157 -13.90 6.99 -7.88
C LEU A 157 -14.96 6.23 -8.68
N GLU A 158 -15.35 6.75 -9.84
CA GLU A 158 -16.42 6.19 -10.67
C GLU A 158 -16.08 4.78 -11.20
N PRO A 159 -14.88 4.51 -11.77
CA PRO A 159 -14.53 3.16 -12.20
C PRO A 159 -14.54 2.13 -11.07
N VAL A 160 -14.11 2.50 -9.86
CA VAL A 160 -14.15 1.59 -8.71
C VAL A 160 -15.60 1.31 -8.30
N GLN A 161 -16.47 2.33 -8.26
CA GLN A 161 -17.88 2.15 -7.94
C GLN A 161 -18.58 1.24 -8.96
N GLU A 162 -18.34 1.45 -10.26
CA GLU A 162 -18.94 0.64 -11.32
C GLU A 162 -18.55 -0.85 -11.20
N ARG A 163 -17.30 -1.15 -10.84
CA ARG A 163 -16.86 -2.54 -10.61
C ARG A 163 -17.53 -3.16 -9.38
N LEU A 164 -17.60 -2.41 -8.28
CA LEU A 164 -18.28 -2.87 -7.05
C LEU A 164 -19.77 -3.14 -7.29
N GLU A 165 -20.44 -2.32 -8.10
CA GLU A 165 -21.85 -2.52 -8.45
C GLU A 165 -22.09 -3.77 -9.29
N LYS A 166 -21.09 -4.22 -10.06
CA LYS A 166 -21.16 -5.42 -10.90
C LYS A 166 -20.75 -6.71 -10.17
N CYS A 167 -20.26 -6.63 -8.93
CA CYS A 167 -19.83 -7.81 -8.18
C CYS A 167 -21.03 -8.75 -7.92
N ASP A 168 -20.85 -10.03 -8.26
CA ASP A 168 -21.80 -11.10 -7.95
C ASP A 168 -21.28 -11.94 -6.76
N PHE A 169 -21.95 -11.82 -5.62
CA PHE A 169 -21.58 -12.54 -4.40
C PHE A 169 -21.80 -14.06 -4.47
N SER A 170 -22.54 -14.55 -5.46
CA SER A 170 -22.68 -15.99 -5.70
C SER A 170 -21.42 -16.60 -6.33
N LEU A 171 -20.63 -15.79 -7.03
CA LEU A 171 -19.38 -16.19 -7.65
C LEU A 171 -18.22 -16.02 -6.67
N SER A 172 -17.14 -16.75 -6.92
CA SER A 172 -15.94 -16.65 -6.10
C SER A 172 -15.10 -15.43 -6.56
N PRO A 173 -14.65 -14.55 -5.65
CA PRO A 173 -14.00 -13.29 -6.01
C PRO A 173 -12.70 -13.47 -6.79
N SER A 174 -12.39 -12.50 -7.64
CA SER A 174 -11.12 -12.33 -8.32
C SER A 174 -10.13 -11.52 -7.47
N LYS A 175 -8.88 -11.39 -7.94
CA LYS A 175 -7.90 -10.52 -7.31
C LYS A 175 -8.23 -9.03 -7.46
N GLU A 176 -8.97 -8.66 -8.52
CA GLU A 176 -9.42 -7.29 -8.74
C GLU A 176 -10.54 -6.95 -7.76
N ASP A 177 -11.49 -7.86 -7.56
CA ASP A 177 -12.55 -7.70 -6.55
C ASP A 177 -11.96 -7.50 -5.14
N LEU A 178 -10.91 -8.26 -4.80
CA LEU A 178 -10.18 -8.05 -3.55
C LEU A 178 -9.60 -6.63 -3.44
N VAL A 179 -8.99 -6.12 -4.52
CA VAL A 179 -8.41 -4.78 -4.56
C VAL A 179 -9.51 -3.72 -4.41
N ASP A 180 -10.63 -3.86 -5.11
CA ASP A 180 -11.75 -2.92 -5.04
C ASP A 180 -12.39 -2.91 -3.66
N VAL A 181 -12.60 -4.08 -3.05
CA VAL A 181 -13.08 -4.18 -1.65
C VAL A 181 -12.09 -3.53 -0.68
N MET A 182 -10.79 -3.67 -0.91
CA MET A 182 -9.78 -3.01 -0.08
C MET A 182 -9.81 -1.48 -0.23
N ILE A 183 -10.07 -0.94 -1.43
CA ILE A 183 -10.29 0.49 -1.66
C ILE A 183 -11.57 0.93 -0.94
N MET A 184 -12.68 0.24 -1.18
CA MET A 184 -13.99 0.53 -0.60
C MET A 184 -13.93 0.61 0.93
N LEU A 185 -13.24 -0.34 1.56
CA LEU A 185 -13.02 -0.38 3.01
C LEU A 185 -11.81 0.43 3.49
N SER A 186 -11.02 1.05 2.61
CA SER A 186 -9.83 1.83 3.00
C SER A 186 -8.85 1.04 3.90
N MET A 187 -8.60 -0.23 3.58
CA MET A 187 -7.90 -1.16 4.48
C MET A 187 -6.55 -1.67 3.95
N ARG A 188 -5.68 -2.15 4.85
CA ARG A 188 -4.44 -2.85 4.47
C ARG A 188 -4.72 -4.31 4.18
N PRO A 189 -3.90 -4.98 3.35
CA PRO A 189 -3.99 -6.43 3.17
C PRO A 189 -3.98 -7.21 4.48
N ALA A 190 -3.14 -6.78 5.44
CA ALA A 190 -3.00 -7.44 6.73
C ALA A 190 -4.23 -7.33 7.63
N ASP A 191 -5.14 -6.40 7.33
CA ASP A 191 -6.37 -6.23 8.10
C ASP A 191 -7.49 -7.16 7.58
N VAL A 192 -7.42 -7.64 6.33
CA VAL A 192 -8.56 -8.30 5.63
C VAL A 192 -9.09 -9.52 6.37
N ALA A 193 -8.19 -10.43 6.80
CA ALA A 193 -8.59 -11.65 7.46
C ALA A 193 -9.16 -11.44 8.87
N GLY A 194 -8.76 -10.37 9.56
CA GLY A 194 -9.12 -10.12 10.96
C GLY A 194 -10.22 -9.09 11.15
N LEU A 195 -10.52 -8.26 10.14
CA LEU A 195 -11.49 -7.18 10.26
C LEU A 195 -12.89 -7.73 10.51
N SER A 196 -13.61 -7.15 11.47
CA SER A 196 -15.05 -7.32 11.63
C SER A 196 -15.75 -5.96 11.49
N ILE A 197 -16.98 -5.95 10.97
CA ILE A 197 -17.85 -4.77 10.90
C ILE A 197 -19.13 -5.13 11.63
N ASP A 198 -19.40 -4.47 12.75
CA ASP A 198 -20.49 -4.84 13.64
C ASP A 198 -21.25 -3.59 14.09
N LYS A 199 -22.55 -3.77 14.32
CA LYS A 199 -23.41 -2.75 14.89
C LYS A 199 -23.21 -2.78 16.41
N TYR A 200 -22.93 -1.61 16.98
CA TYR A 200 -22.85 -1.45 18.43
C TYR A 200 -24.03 -0.60 18.90
N GLU A 201 -24.67 -1.04 19.97
CA GLU A 201 -25.65 -0.24 20.68
C GLU A 201 -24.92 0.65 21.69
N ALA A 202 -25.44 1.85 21.92
CA ALA A 202 -24.85 2.81 22.84
C ALA A 202 -24.77 2.19 24.24
N SER A 203 -23.56 2.04 24.76
CA SER A 203 -23.30 1.80 26.18
C SER A 203 -22.77 3.08 26.81
N ASP A 204 -22.78 3.16 28.15
CA ASP A 204 -22.20 4.28 28.92
C ASP A 204 -20.65 4.34 28.85
N GLU A 205 -20.02 3.61 27.92
CA GLU A 205 -18.56 3.57 27.78
C GLU A 205 -18.00 4.79 27.03
N ILE A 206 -16.97 5.41 27.62
CA ILE A 206 -16.39 6.71 27.23
C ILE A 206 -15.78 6.74 25.81
N TRP A 207 -15.46 5.58 25.22
CA TRP A 207 -14.85 5.50 23.87
C TRP A 207 -15.89 5.52 22.73
N TYR A 208 -17.18 5.55 23.05
CA TYR A 208 -18.29 5.53 22.10
C TYR A 208 -18.68 6.96 21.65
N ASP A 209 -18.70 7.24 20.34
CA ASP A 209 -19.34 8.44 19.80
C ASP A 209 -20.76 8.05 19.34
N PRO A 210 -21.82 8.52 20.01
CA PRO A 210 -23.21 8.17 19.70
C PRO A 210 -23.67 8.61 18.31
N LYS A 211 -22.85 9.38 17.58
CA LYS A 211 -23.08 9.69 16.16
C LYS A 211 -22.85 8.51 15.22
N PHE A 212 -22.22 7.43 15.69
CA PHE A 212 -21.95 6.23 14.90
C PHE A 212 -22.58 5.00 15.56
N SER A 213 -23.27 4.19 14.75
CA SER A 213 -23.90 2.93 15.18
C SER A 213 -23.16 1.69 14.67
N TRP A 214 -22.13 1.88 13.85
CA TRP A 214 -21.34 0.80 13.26
C TRP A 214 -19.85 1.04 13.51
N TYR A 215 -19.17 -0.01 13.96
CA TYR A 215 -17.76 0.01 14.30
C TYR A 215 -17.07 -1.17 13.61
N CYS A 216 -15.75 -1.06 13.45
CA CYS A 216 -14.93 -2.19 13.05
C CYS A 216 -13.83 -2.49 14.06
N THR A 217 -13.50 -3.78 14.17
CA THR A 217 -12.50 -4.33 15.08
C THR A 217 -11.50 -5.21 14.33
N GLY A 218 -10.51 -5.80 15.02
CA GLY A 218 -9.63 -6.84 14.44
C GLY A 218 -8.51 -6.33 13.52
N TYR A 219 -8.15 -5.04 13.62
CA TYR A 219 -7.04 -4.46 12.87
C TYR A 219 -5.68 -5.06 13.28
N SER A 220 -4.74 -5.15 12.34
CA SER A 220 -3.40 -5.69 12.63
C SER A 220 -2.50 -4.74 13.44
N LYS A 221 -2.86 -3.45 13.59
CA LYS A 221 -2.15 -2.51 14.47
C LYS A 221 -2.87 -2.38 15.82
N THR A 222 -2.88 -3.44 16.61
CA THR A 222 -3.17 -3.34 18.05
C THR A 222 -1.87 -3.09 18.81
N LYS A 223 -1.89 -2.19 19.78
CA LYS A 223 -0.80 -2.13 20.77
C LYS A 223 -0.96 -3.36 21.67
N GLU A 224 0.14 -4.05 21.94
CA GLU A 224 0.17 -5.22 22.85
C GLU A 224 -0.41 -4.88 24.24
N GLU A 225 -0.45 -3.60 24.63
CA GLU A 225 -0.94 -3.12 25.93
C GLU A 225 -2.45 -3.29 26.17
N THR A 226 -3.32 -3.30 25.15
CA THR A 226 -4.78 -3.33 25.36
C THR A 226 -5.45 -4.68 25.11
N GLY A 227 -4.74 -5.67 24.52
CA GLY A 227 -5.21 -7.06 24.31
C GLY A 227 -6.38 -7.24 23.32
N VAL A 228 -7.33 -6.31 23.31
CA VAL A 228 -8.45 -6.20 22.37
C VAL A 228 -8.27 -4.89 21.62
N GLY A 229 -8.36 -4.93 20.29
CA GLY A 229 -8.31 -3.71 19.50
C GLY A 229 -9.54 -2.88 19.76
N GLU A 230 -9.37 -1.69 20.35
CA GLU A 230 -10.47 -0.73 20.57
C GLU A 230 -11.32 -0.60 19.29
N PRO A 231 -12.64 -0.81 19.36
CA PRO A 231 -13.52 -0.64 18.22
C PRO A 231 -13.40 0.78 17.68
N ARG A 232 -13.40 0.93 16.36
CA ARG A 232 -13.28 2.22 15.68
C ARG A 232 -14.51 2.50 14.83
N PRO A 233 -15.02 3.75 14.81
CA PRO A 233 -16.15 4.09 13.96
C PRO A 233 -15.93 3.66 12.52
N PHE A 234 -16.94 3.03 11.93
CA PHE A 234 -16.90 2.56 10.57
C PHE A 234 -17.24 3.69 9.60
N LEU A 235 -16.37 3.92 8.61
CA LEU A 235 -16.63 4.77 7.46
C LEU A 235 -15.98 4.13 6.23
N SER A 236 -16.72 4.05 5.13
CA SER A 236 -16.26 3.43 3.88
C SER A 236 -16.86 4.12 2.67
N MET A 237 -16.46 3.71 1.46
CA MET A 237 -17.11 4.15 0.23
C MET A 237 -18.55 3.62 0.12
N GLU A 238 -18.78 2.37 0.52
CA GLU A 238 -20.13 1.82 0.62
C GLU A 238 -20.84 2.46 1.83
N LYS A 239 -21.98 3.10 1.57
CA LYS A 239 -22.76 3.81 2.60
C LYS A 239 -23.61 2.85 3.41
N ASP A 240 -24.04 1.74 2.81
CA ASP A 240 -24.77 0.70 3.53
C ASP A 240 -23.78 -0.21 4.27
N PRO A 241 -23.70 -0.13 5.61
CA PRO A 241 -22.78 -0.97 6.36
C PRO A 241 -23.10 -2.46 6.29
N ILE A 242 -24.36 -2.83 6.00
CA ILE A 242 -24.76 -4.22 5.80
C ILE A 242 -24.12 -4.74 4.52
N ARG A 243 -24.32 -4.05 3.39
CA ARG A 243 -23.67 -4.38 2.12
C ARG A 243 -22.14 -4.37 2.23
N ALA A 244 -21.56 -3.41 2.94
CA ALA A 244 -20.10 -3.40 3.17
C ALA A 244 -19.61 -4.63 3.96
N LYS A 245 -20.40 -5.11 4.92
CA LYS A 245 -20.14 -6.35 5.65
C LYS A 245 -20.26 -7.57 4.75
N GLU A 246 -21.20 -7.59 3.81
CA GLU A 246 -21.33 -8.67 2.81
C GLU A 246 -20.10 -8.74 1.91
N PHE A 247 -19.62 -7.62 1.38
CA PHE A 247 -18.37 -7.56 0.61
C PHE A 247 -17.19 -8.11 1.41
N LEU A 248 -17.07 -7.72 2.68
CA LEU A 248 -16.00 -8.20 3.55
C LEU A 248 -16.09 -9.72 3.75
N ALA A 249 -17.28 -10.23 4.08
CA ALA A 249 -17.52 -11.65 4.30
C ALA A 249 -17.27 -12.49 3.04
N TRP A 250 -17.66 -11.97 1.87
CA TRP A 250 -17.43 -12.57 0.56
C TRP A 250 -15.93 -12.76 0.29
N ILE A 251 -15.11 -11.72 0.52
CA ILE A 251 -13.65 -11.81 0.41
C ILE A 251 -13.07 -12.77 1.46
N GLN A 252 -13.52 -12.67 2.71
CA GLN A 252 -13.00 -13.50 3.81
C GLN A 252 -13.24 -14.99 3.59
N LYS A 253 -14.42 -15.36 3.07
CA LYS A 253 -14.76 -16.74 2.71
C LYS A 253 -13.83 -17.32 1.65
N ALA A 254 -13.31 -16.50 0.75
CA ALA A 254 -12.37 -16.91 -0.30
C ALA A 254 -10.90 -16.99 0.17
N ILE A 255 -10.57 -16.54 1.39
CA ILE A 255 -9.18 -16.55 1.89
C ILE A 255 -8.57 -17.96 1.94
N PRO A 256 -9.23 -18.98 2.50
CA PRO A 256 -8.62 -20.31 2.65
C PRO A 256 -8.26 -20.98 1.32
N GLU A 257 -8.93 -20.61 0.22
CA GLU A 257 -8.79 -21.28 -1.07
C GLU A 257 -8.08 -20.42 -2.12
N LYS A 258 -8.51 -19.16 -2.27
CA LYS A 258 -8.01 -18.25 -3.32
C LYS A 258 -6.98 -17.24 -2.84
N PHE A 259 -7.16 -16.73 -1.62
CA PHE A 259 -6.31 -15.67 -1.07
C PHE A 259 -5.48 -16.17 0.10
N THR A 260 -4.91 -17.38 -0.02
CA THR A 260 -4.10 -18.02 1.02
C THR A 260 -2.92 -17.15 1.48
N PHE A 261 -2.42 -16.28 0.59
CA PHE A 261 -1.37 -15.30 0.92
C PHE A 261 -1.80 -14.25 1.96
N LEU A 262 -3.11 -14.07 2.20
CA LEU A 262 -3.67 -13.22 3.26
C LEU A 262 -3.64 -13.89 4.64
N GLN A 263 -3.38 -15.20 4.72
CA GLN A 263 -3.21 -15.87 6.00
C GLN A 263 -1.90 -15.42 6.66
N LYS A 264 -1.98 -15.13 7.96
CA LYS A 264 -0.81 -14.79 8.77
C LYS A 264 0.07 -16.04 8.91
N ASN A 265 1.36 -15.89 8.63
CA ASN A 265 2.33 -16.94 8.91
C ASN A 265 2.56 -17.10 10.43
N LYS A 266 3.41 -18.06 10.83
CA LYS A 266 3.79 -18.29 12.23
C LYS A 266 4.30 -17.03 12.96
N SER A 267 4.80 -16.04 12.22
CA SER A 267 5.31 -14.78 12.75
C SER A 267 4.26 -13.64 12.78
N GLY A 268 3.01 -13.93 12.42
CA GLY A 268 1.90 -12.98 12.36
C GLY A 268 1.90 -12.08 11.12
N ILE A 269 2.72 -12.40 10.10
CA ILE A 269 2.93 -11.55 8.91
C ILE A 269 2.14 -12.10 7.72
N VAL A 270 1.46 -11.20 7.01
CA VAL A 270 0.74 -11.49 5.76
C VAL A 270 1.65 -11.29 4.55
N ASN A 271 1.57 -12.19 3.56
CA ASN A 271 2.31 -12.06 2.31
C ASN A 271 1.60 -11.12 1.34
N VAL A 272 2.05 -9.86 1.30
CA VAL A 272 1.45 -8.82 0.44
C VAL A 272 1.94 -8.85 -1.02
N ASN A 273 2.93 -9.68 -1.36
CA ASN A 273 3.55 -9.69 -2.69
C ASN A 273 2.55 -9.96 -3.82
N PRO A 274 1.59 -10.91 -3.69
CA PRO A 274 0.62 -11.16 -4.75
C PRO A 274 -0.26 -9.94 -5.06
N ILE A 275 -0.64 -9.15 -4.05
CA ILE A 275 -1.39 -7.90 -4.24
C ILE A 275 -0.49 -6.85 -4.88
N ASN A 276 0.72 -6.67 -4.37
CA ASN A 276 1.65 -5.69 -4.93
C ASN A 276 1.97 -5.96 -6.40
N LEU A 277 1.97 -7.22 -6.85
CA LEU A 277 2.14 -7.58 -8.26
C LEU A 277 0.97 -7.10 -9.14
N VAL A 278 -0.27 -7.20 -8.63
CA VAL A 278 -1.47 -6.68 -9.32
C VAL A 278 -1.36 -5.15 -9.41
N LEU A 279 -1.06 -4.50 -8.28
CA LEU A 279 -0.96 -3.05 -8.19
C LEU A 279 0.19 -2.46 -9.01
N ALA A 280 1.29 -3.21 -9.18
CA ALA A 280 2.44 -2.79 -9.96
C ALA A 280 2.09 -2.54 -11.44
N LYS A 281 1.09 -3.24 -11.99
CA LYS A 281 0.58 -3.00 -13.36
C LYS A 281 0.07 -1.56 -13.54
N HIS A 282 -0.39 -0.95 -12.47
CA HIS A 282 -0.90 0.41 -12.43
C HIS A 282 0.08 1.39 -11.77
N GLY A 283 1.31 0.95 -11.47
CA GLY A 283 2.33 1.82 -10.87
C GLY A 283 2.07 2.25 -9.42
N ILE A 284 1.17 1.57 -8.68
CA ILE A 284 0.86 1.91 -7.28
C ILE A 284 1.23 0.78 -6.30
N THR A 285 1.21 1.10 -5.01
CA THR A 285 1.47 0.16 -3.91
C THR A 285 0.23 0.01 -3.03
N SER A 286 0.21 -1.05 -2.20
CA SER A 286 -0.89 -1.28 -1.25
C SER A 286 -1.05 -0.16 -0.21
N ASN A 287 0.02 0.57 0.10
CA ASN A 287 -0.07 1.77 0.95
C ASN A 287 -0.84 2.89 0.24
N LYS A 288 -0.52 3.14 -1.04
CA LYS A 288 -1.23 4.11 -1.88
C LYS A 288 -2.70 3.73 -2.05
N LEU A 289 -3.01 2.45 -2.26
CA LEU A 289 -4.37 1.93 -2.40
C LEU A 289 -5.30 2.32 -1.23
N ARG A 290 -4.80 2.19 0.01
CA ARG A 290 -5.53 2.59 1.21
C ARG A 290 -5.84 4.10 1.24
N LYS A 291 -4.92 4.92 0.75
CA LYS A 291 -5.10 6.39 0.67
C LYS A 291 -6.20 6.74 -0.34
N ILE A 292 -6.20 6.07 -1.50
CA ILE A 292 -7.26 6.21 -2.52
C ILE A 292 -8.63 5.94 -1.91
N GLY A 293 -8.79 4.79 -1.24
CA GLY A 293 -10.04 4.43 -0.60
C GLY A 293 -10.54 5.46 0.41
N ALA A 294 -9.63 5.96 1.25
CA ALA A 294 -9.99 6.93 2.27
C ALA A 294 -10.44 8.26 1.68
N ASP A 295 -9.87 8.65 0.55
CA ASP A 295 -10.29 9.85 -0.16
C ASP A 295 -11.64 9.70 -0.85
N HIS A 296 -11.83 8.59 -1.58
CA HIS A 296 -13.12 8.24 -2.19
C HIS A 296 -14.25 8.24 -1.16
N ALA A 297 -14.02 7.62 0.01
CA ALA A 297 -14.97 7.68 1.12
C ALA A 297 -15.24 9.14 1.54
N SER A 298 -14.21 9.97 1.71
CA SER A 298 -14.40 11.38 2.09
C SER A 298 -15.23 12.19 1.08
N ARG A 299 -15.11 11.88 -0.22
CA ARG A 299 -15.88 12.51 -1.30
C ARG A 299 -17.34 12.06 -1.29
N ILE A 300 -17.58 10.75 -1.19
CA ILE A 300 -18.92 10.15 -1.13
C ILE A 300 -19.73 10.70 0.06
N HIS A 301 -19.05 10.95 1.18
CA HIS A 301 -19.62 11.53 2.41
C HIS A 301 -19.65 13.06 2.43
N ARG A 302 -19.38 13.70 1.27
CA ARG A 302 -19.49 15.14 1.00
C ARG A 302 -18.77 16.00 2.04
N GLY A 303 -17.47 15.79 2.22
CA GLY A 303 -16.64 16.72 2.99
C GLY A 303 -16.70 18.14 2.41
N LYS A 304 -17.46 19.02 3.07
CA LYS A 304 -17.76 20.40 2.63
C LYS A 304 -16.53 21.33 2.58
N ASN A 305 -15.47 20.99 3.29
CA ASN A 305 -14.20 21.72 3.38
C ASN A 305 -13.05 20.74 3.69
N ASP A 306 -11.82 21.21 3.56
CA ASP A 306 -10.62 20.37 3.69
C ASP A 306 -10.47 19.75 5.08
N SER A 307 -10.81 20.49 6.13
CA SER A 307 -10.77 19.97 7.50
C SER A 307 -11.75 18.81 7.71
N ARG A 308 -12.98 18.92 7.17
CA ARG A 308 -13.96 17.83 7.23
C ARG A 308 -13.52 16.65 6.36
N ARG A 309 -12.98 16.87 5.16
CA ARG A 309 -12.43 15.81 4.31
C ARG A 309 -11.32 15.05 5.03
N GLN A 310 -10.40 15.77 5.67
CA GLN A 310 -9.31 15.19 6.45
C GLN A 310 -9.84 14.36 7.62
N ARG A 311 -10.84 14.85 8.36
CA ARG A 311 -11.50 14.07 9.42
C ARG A 311 -12.12 12.78 8.86
N LEU A 312 -12.82 12.85 7.73
CA LEU A 312 -13.41 11.67 7.09
C LEU A 312 -12.34 10.68 6.61
N ARG A 313 -11.23 11.15 6.02
CA ARG A 313 -10.09 10.29 5.65
C ARG A 313 -9.49 9.59 6.86
N LYS A 314 -9.33 10.29 8.00
CA LYS A 314 -8.85 9.70 9.27
C LYS A 314 -9.79 8.61 9.77
N LEU A 315 -11.11 8.85 9.71
CA LEU A 315 -12.14 7.87 10.07
C LEU A 315 -12.14 6.65 9.13
N ALA A 316 -12.11 6.85 7.81
CA ALA A 316 -12.05 5.76 6.83
C ALA A 316 -10.78 4.91 7.00
N CYS A 317 -9.64 5.55 7.26
CA CYS A 317 -8.40 4.88 7.62
C CYS A 317 -8.42 4.28 9.03
N ARG A 318 -9.47 4.49 9.82
CA ARG A 318 -9.59 4.07 11.22
C ARG A 318 -8.34 4.44 12.01
N GLN A 319 -7.91 5.69 11.96
CA GLN A 319 -6.78 6.16 12.77
C GLN A 319 -7.18 6.36 14.23
N VAL A 320 -6.20 6.27 15.13
CA VAL A 320 -6.42 6.62 16.55
C VAL A 320 -6.64 8.12 16.63
N VAL A 321 -7.75 8.53 17.27
CA VAL A 321 -8.09 9.95 17.49
C VAL A 321 -7.02 10.58 18.40
N GLY A 322 -6.55 11.79 18.06
CA GLY A 322 -5.54 12.51 18.85
C GLY A 322 -4.07 12.21 18.50
N ARG A 323 -3.80 11.36 17.49
CA ARG A 323 -2.47 11.27 16.87
C ARG A 323 -2.46 12.03 15.55
N ASP A 324 -1.64 13.05 15.46
CA ASP A 324 -1.41 13.77 14.21
C ASP A 324 -0.36 13.07 13.35
N GLU A 325 -0.19 13.59 12.12
CA GLU A 325 0.89 13.30 11.17
C GLU A 325 0.49 12.46 9.94
N SER A 326 0.20 11.15 9.99
CA SER A 326 0.21 10.39 8.70
C SER A 326 -0.91 10.66 7.67
N VAL A 327 -2.12 11.11 8.06
CA VAL A 327 -3.21 11.48 7.11
C VAL A 327 -3.15 12.95 6.69
N GLN A 328 -2.42 13.76 7.47
CA GLN A 328 -2.29 15.19 7.15
C GLN A 328 -1.49 15.40 5.87
N HIS A 329 -0.49 14.55 5.65
CA HIS A 329 0.33 14.49 4.44
C HIS A 329 -0.27 13.67 3.28
N TYR A 330 -1.59 13.50 3.27
CA TYR A 330 -2.26 13.03 2.06
C TYR A 330 -2.46 14.24 1.16
N GLY A 331 -1.46 14.45 0.29
CA GLY A 331 -1.39 15.56 -0.65
C GLY A 331 -2.72 15.87 -1.33
N ILE A 332 -2.88 17.12 -1.73
CA ILE A 332 -4.01 17.60 -2.54
C ILE A 332 -4.07 16.70 -3.78
N MET A 333 -5.22 16.08 -3.99
CA MET A 333 -5.40 15.13 -5.08
C MET A 333 -5.69 15.90 -6.36
N ASN A 334 -4.86 15.69 -7.38
CA ASN A 334 -5.08 16.25 -8.70
C ASN A 334 -6.11 15.34 -9.40
N ASP A 335 -7.36 15.77 -9.40
CA ASP A 335 -8.38 15.14 -10.21
C ASP A 335 -8.22 15.56 -11.69
N PRO A 336 -8.54 14.67 -12.65
CA PRO A 336 -8.78 15.10 -14.02
C PRO A 336 -9.85 16.20 -14.04
N PRO A 337 -9.80 17.18 -14.96
CA PRO A 337 -10.74 18.30 -15.02
C PRO A 337 -12.23 17.88 -15.06
N SER A 338 -12.51 16.66 -15.52
CA SER A 338 -13.86 16.07 -15.64
C SER A 338 -14.45 15.54 -14.32
N CYS A 339 -13.65 15.34 -13.27
CA CYS A 339 -14.16 14.90 -11.96
C CYS A 339 -14.56 16.06 -11.04
N ASN A 340 -14.48 17.30 -11.54
CA ASN A 340 -15.28 18.37 -10.98
C ASN A 340 -16.73 17.97 -11.19
N TYR A 341 -17.39 17.48 -10.13
CA TYR A 341 -18.85 17.49 -10.04
C TYR A 341 -19.30 18.92 -10.37
N SER A 342 -19.59 19.15 -11.65
CA SER A 342 -20.00 20.45 -12.14
C SER A 342 -21.35 20.75 -11.49
N LYS A 343 -21.54 22.00 -11.12
CA LYS A 343 -22.79 22.56 -10.61
C LYS A 343 -24.01 22.28 -11.52
N GLU A 344 -23.84 21.66 -12.68
CA GLU A 344 -24.88 21.35 -13.67
C GLU A 344 -25.87 20.28 -13.21
N SER A 345 -25.51 19.38 -12.28
CA SER A 345 -26.48 18.43 -11.72
C SER A 345 -27.47 19.09 -10.76
N GLU A 346 -27.13 20.26 -10.18
CA GLU A 346 -28.05 21.01 -9.33
C GLU A 346 -29.16 21.70 -10.12
N ASP A 347 -28.89 22.15 -11.36
CA ASP A 347 -29.89 22.84 -12.16
C ASP A 347 -30.95 21.86 -12.71
N ARG A 348 -30.56 20.63 -13.06
CA ARG A 348 -31.53 19.60 -13.50
C ARG A 348 -32.42 19.09 -12.37
N ALA A 349 -31.92 19.04 -11.14
CA ALA A 349 -32.71 18.64 -9.97
C ALA A 349 -33.68 19.76 -9.53
N LYS A 350 -33.23 21.02 -9.55
CA LYS A 350 -34.06 22.19 -9.18
C LYS A 350 -35.14 22.52 -10.22
N ILE A 351 -34.96 22.15 -11.48
CA ILE A 351 -35.98 22.32 -12.52
C ILE A 351 -37.11 21.28 -12.37
N LYS A 352 -36.79 20.05 -11.92
CA LYS A 352 -37.79 19.01 -11.69
C LYS A 352 -38.67 19.28 -10.46
N GLU A 353 -38.09 19.86 -9.41
CA GLU A 353 -38.81 20.22 -8.17
C GLU A 353 -39.69 21.49 -8.30
N LYS A 354 -39.67 22.15 -9.47
CA LYS A 354 -40.52 23.32 -9.78
C LYS A 354 -41.62 23.02 -10.81
N MET A 355 -41.73 21.77 -11.27
CA MET A 355 -42.74 21.35 -12.26
C MET A 355 -43.71 20.28 -11.73
N ASP A 356 -43.59 19.90 -10.46
CA ASP A 356 -44.60 19.19 -9.67
C ASP A 356 -45.06 20.11 -8.53
#